data_AF-A0ABD5WNV4-F1
#
_entry.id   AF-A0ABD5WNV4-F1
#
_cell.length_a   1.000
_cell.length_b   1.000
_cell.length_c   1.000
_cell.angle_alpha   90.00
_cell.angle_beta   90.00
_cell.angle_gamma   90.00
#
_symmetry.space_group_name_H-M   'P 1'
#
loop_
_entity.id
_entity.type
_entity.pdbx_description
1 polymer ?
#
loop_
_entity_poly.entity_id
_entity_poly.type
_entity_poly.pdbx_seq_one_letter_code
_entity_poly.pdbx_strand_id
1 'polypeptide(L)'
;MEGGQQSLRPNVRPTHRCLRQTHFDHQRQECNPLDRRVSRRGRLRHWRISSRLLDDNDYEKRMGTLHYDEQEDDFYLHIVIQKEVEEREGDRVLGVDLNLKNVAVTSTGSFYDGGELLWGQNHYFRVRRSLQDKGTRSAKQALARLSGRENRFVLDCLHTISRRIVEEARRYDCSHIAVEDLTHIRKRMDAYDDQLKRQMHQWAFRELQEMIRWKAIAYGIRVEDVNPAFSSQTCSKCGHQSSTNRSSDGWFECNECGYEVDGNYNASKTIGKRLLSLPEGKRPSGLGDGHLALKSGTLTLNGDYTAYDTVSAEGESHAQAHG
;
A
#
# COMPACT_ATOMS: atom_id res chain seq x y z
N MET A 1 25.47 -62.49 -2.37
CA MET A 1 24.08 -62.65 -2.86
C MET A 1 23.23 -61.69 -2.06
N GLU A 2 23.13 -60.47 -2.57
CA GLU A 2 22.55 -59.30 -1.91
C GLU A 2 21.04 -59.27 -2.14
N GLY A 3 20.28 -59.12 -1.05
CA GLY A 3 18.83 -58.95 -1.07
C GLY A 3 18.47 -57.46 -1.21
N GLY A 4 17.91 -57.09 -2.35
CA GLY A 4 17.40 -55.74 -2.61
C GLY A 4 15.93 -55.60 -2.16
N GLN A 5 15.71 -54.86 -1.09
CA GLN A 5 14.39 -54.32 -0.72
C GLN A 5 14.09 -53.08 -1.56
N GLN A 6 13.02 -53.13 -2.36
CA GLN A 6 12.47 -51.96 -3.05
C GLN A 6 11.76 -51.04 -2.04
N SER A 7 12.36 -49.87 -1.80
CA SER A 7 11.76 -48.77 -1.04
C SER A 7 10.96 -47.87 -1.99
N LEU A 8 9.63 -47.90 -1.83
CA LEU A 8 8.70 -46.98 -2.47
C LEU A 8 8.79 -45.61 -1.78
N ARG A 9 9.43 -44.63 -2.45
CA ARG A 9 9.40 -43.22 -2.02
C ARG A 9 8.13 -42.54 -2.54
N PRO A 10 7.41 -41.75 -1.72
CA PRO A 10 6.29 -40.95 -2.19
C PRO A 10 6.79 -39.81 -3.09
N ASN A 11 6.14 -39.67 -4.23
CA ASN A 11 6.41 -38.68 -5.26
C ASN A 11 5.95 -37.29 -4.76
N VAL A 12 6.86 -36.55 -4.13
CA VAL A 12 6.63 -35.15 -3.71
C VAL A 12 6.76 -34.27 -4.94
N ARG A 13 5.64 -33.68 -5.40
CA ARG A 13 5.63 -32.69 -6.48
C ARG A 13 6.44 -31.45 -6.05
N PRO A 14 7.39 -30.95 -6.86
CA PRO A 14 8.09 -29.72 -6.56
C PRO A 14 7.13 -28.55 -6.74
N THR A 15 6.78 -27.87 -5.65
CA THR A 15 6.19 -26.53 -5.71
C THR A 15 7.30 -25.58 -6.19
N HIS A 16 7.23 -25.15 -7.44
CA HIS A 16 8.13 -24.13 -7.98
C HIS A 16 7.91 -22.81 -7.25
N ARG A 17 8.66 -22.62 -6.17
CA ARG A 17 8.87 -21.35 -5.50
C ARG A 17 9.84 -20.56 -6.39
N CYS A 18 9.29 -19.77 -7.31
CA CYS A 18 10.11 -18.86 -8.10
C CYS A 18 10.74 -17.83 -7.15
N LEU A 19 12.05 -17.96 -6.95
CA LEU A 19 12.88 -17.06 -6.17
C LEU A 19 12.84 -15.69 -6.84
N ARG A 20 12.13 -14.74 -6.23
CA ARG A 20 12.16 -13.33 -6.63
C ARG A 20 13.40 -12.68 -6.04
N GLN A 21 14.33 -12.32 -6.91
CA GLN A 21 15.43 -11.41 -6.59
C GLN A 21 15.44 -10.35 -7.69
N THR A 22 14.58 -9.33 -7.53
CA THR A 22 14.63 -8.12 -8.34
C THR A 22 15.41 -7.09 -7.55
N HIS A 23 16.66 -6.87 -7.95
CA HIS A 23 17.40 -5.67 -7.60
C HIS A 23 16.66 -4.48 -8.24
N PHE A 24 16.21 -3.54 -7.40
CA PHE A 24 15.61 -2.29 -7.83
C PHE A 24 16.72 -1.26 -8.06
N ASP A 25 16.90 -0.83 -9.30
CA ASP A 25 17.72 0.34 -9.65
C ASP A 25 16.79 1.55 -9.79
N HIS A 26 17.10 2.64 -9.08
CA HIS A 26 16.21 3.79 -8.87
C HIS A 26 15.88 4.63 -10.12
N GLN A 27 16.34 4.25 -11.32
CA GLN A 27 16.22 5.07 -12.54
C GLN A 27 15.56 4.36 -13.73
N ARG A 28 15.06 3.13 -13.59
CA ARG A 28 14.55 2.35 -14.74
C ARG A 28 13.31 1.55 -14.36
N GLN A 29 12.18 1.80 -15.05
CA GLN A 29 10.93 1.08 -14.78
C GLN A 29 10.75 -0.10 -15.74
N GLU A 30 10.86 -1.32 -15.23
CA GLU A 30 10.21 -2.50 -15.79
C GLU A 30 8.84 -2.65 -15.11
N CYS A 31 7.74 -2.43 -15.84
CA CYS A 31 6.42 -2.71 -15.30
C CYS A 31 6.23 -4.23 -15.16
N ASN A 32 6.25 -4.73 -13.92
CA ASN A 32 5.92 -6.13 -13.64
C ASN A 32 4.43 -6.38 -13.96
N PRO A 33 4.10 -7.27 -14.92
CA PRO A 33 2.74 -7.42 -15.46
C PRO A 33 1.76 -8.18 -14.54
N LEU A 34 2.06 -8.32 -13.25
CA LEU A 34 1.34 -9.24 -12.37
C LEU A 34 -0.08 -8.83 -11.95
N ASP A 35 -0.61 -7.70 -12.40
CA ASP A 35 -1.99 -7.31 -12.04
C ASP A 35 -2.89 -6.82 -13.18
N ARG A 36 -2.69 -7.37 -14.38
CA ARG A 36 -3.72 -7.32 -15.43
C ARG A 36 -4.07 -8.72 -15.90
N ARG A 37 -4.92 -9.39 -15.12
CA ARG A 37 -5.68 -10.55 -15.60
C ARG A 37 -6.65 -10.08 -16.70
N VAL A 38 -6.20 -10.04 -17.95
CA VAL A 38 -7.06 -9.86 -19.13
C VAL A 38 -7.46 -11.27 -19.60
N SER A 39 -8.58 -11.80 -19.08
CA SER A 39 -9.16 -13.01 -19.67
C SER A 39 -9.95 -12.63 -20.93
N ARG A 40 -9.72 -13.37 -22.02
CA ARG A 40 -10.43 -13.19 -23.29
C ARG A 40 -11.39 -14.35 -23.47
N ARG A 41 -12.69 -14.11 -23.29
CA ARG A 41 -13.69 -15.00 -23.89
C ARG A 41 -13.69 -14.81 -25.40
N GLY A 42 -13.52 -15.90 -26.14
CA GLY A 42 -13.79 -15.97 -27.57
C GLY A 42 -15.26 -15.68 -27.90
N ARG A 43 -15.60 -14.40 -28.02
CA ARG A 43 -16.67 -13.87 -28.87
C ARG A 43 -16.41 -12.37 -29.04
N LEU A 44 -16.25 -11.91 -30.29
CA LEU A 44 -15.97 -10.53 -30.70
C LEU A 44 -16.94 -9.50 -30.06
N ARG A 45 -16.74 -9.15 -28.79
CA ARG A 45 -17.39 -8.01 -28.11
C ARG A 45 -16.47 -7.47 -27.02
N HIS A 46 -15.93 -6.29 -27.32
CA HIS A 46 -15.33 -5.32 -26.40
C HIS A 46 -13.88 -5.58 -25.92
N TRP A 47 -12.95 -5.08 -26.73
CA TRP A 47 -11.58 -4.75 -26.35
C TRP A 47 -11.60 -3.64 -25.29
N ARG A 48 -11.06 -3.86 -24.09
CA ARG A 48 -10.71 -2.79 -23.14
C ARG A 48 -9.44 -3.07 -22.34
N ILE A 49 -8.38 -3.54 -23.02
CA ILE A 49 -7.15 -2.75 -22.87
C ILE A 49 -7.51 -1.48 -23.63
N SER A 50 -7.47 -0.32 -22.98
CA SER A 50 -7.66 0.94 -23.71
C SER A 50 -6.71 0.88 -24.90
N SER A 51 -7.23 0.76 -26.13
CA SER A 51 -6.41 0.69 -27.35
C SER A 51 -5.37 1.80 -27.33
N ARG A 52 -5.72 2.94 -26.70
CA ARG A 52 -4.82 4.02 -26.30
C ARG A 52 -3.48 3.53 -25.76
N LEU A 53 -3.38 2.64 -24.79
CA LEU A 53 -2.07 2.22 -24.23
C LEU A 53 -1.19 1.43 -25.22
N LEU A 54 -1.80 0.75 -26.20
CA LEU A 54 -1.07 0.06 -27.25
C LEU A 54 -0.82 0.97 -28.46
N ASP A 55 -1.61 2.02 -28.63
CA ASP A 55 -1.52 2.99 -29.72
C ASP A 55 -0.76 4.27 -29.32
N ASP A 56 -0.44 4.42 -28.03
CA ASP A 56 0.24 5.57 -27.44
C ASP A 56 1.75 5.39 -27.61
N ASN A 57 2.35 6.38 -28.28
CA ASN A 57 3.78 6.40 -28.59
C ASN A 57 4.65 6.70 -27.36
N ASP A 58 4.06 7.12 -26.25
CA ASP A 58 4.74 7.31 -24.97
C ASP A 58 5.15 5.97 -24.31
N TYR A 59 4.63 4.84 -24.82
CA TYR A 59 4.90 3.51 -24.28
C TYR A 59 5.73 2.66 -25.25
N GLU A 60 6.95 2.32 -24.84
CA GLU A 60 7.78 1.35 -25.56
C GLU A 60 7.33 -0.07 -25.23
N LYS A 61 7.07 -0.89 -26.26
CA LYS A 61 6.70 -2.31 -26.11
C LYS A 61 7.98 -3.14 -26.16
N ARG A 62 8.27 -3.90 -25.10
CA ARG A 62 9.55 -4.61 -24.97
C ARG A 62 9.43 -6.10 -25.31
N MET A 63 8.56 -6.82 -24.60
CA MET A 63 8.42 -8.26 -24.74
C MET A 63 6.95 -8.67 -24.63
N GLY A 64 6.54 -9.63 -25.45
CA GLY A 64 5.23 -10.26 -25.39
C GLY A 64 5.36 -11.76 -25.11
N THR A 65 4.71 -12.27 -24.06
CA THR A 65 4.65 -13.71 -23.78
C THR A 65 3.22 -14.19 -23.89
N LEU A 66 3.01 -15.22 -24.72
CA LEU A 66 1.73 -15.90 -24.86
C LEU A 66 1.73 -17.14 -23.96
N HIS A 67 0.70 -17.26 -23.13
CA HIS A 67 0.48 -18.38 -22.25
C HIS A 67 -0.90 -18.98 -22.52
N TYR A 68 -1.00 -20.30 -22.43
CA TYR A 68 -2.27 -21.00 -22.45
C TYR A 68 -2.56 -21.50 -21.03
N ASP A 69 -3.77 -21.24 -20.53
CA ASP A 69 -4.25 -21.73 -19.25
C ASP A 69 -5.23 -22.89 -19.48
N GLU A 70 -4.78 -24.11 -19.16
CA GLU A 70 -5.60 -25.32 -19.32
C GLU A 70 -6.84 -25.36 -18.42
N GLN A 71 -6.85 -24.64 -17.29
CA GLN A 71 -8.00 -24.62 -16.37
C GLN A 71 -9.10 -23.70 -16.86
N GLU A 72 -8.72 -22.57 -17.45
CA GLU A 72 -9.64 -21.58 -18.00
C GLU A 72 -9.93 -21.80 -19.50
N ASP A 73 -9.20 -22.73 -20.16
CA ASP A 73 -9.29 -23.01 -21.60
C ASP A 73 -9.07 -21.75 -22.47
N ASP A 74 -8.13 -20.90 -22.03
CA ASP A 74 -7.95 -19.54 -22.56
C ASP A 74 -6.48 -19.21 -22.83
N PHE A 75 -6.25 -18.36 -23.84
CA PHE A 75 -4.93 -17.77 -24.14
C PHE A 75 -4.78 -16.38 -23.53
N TYR A 76 -3.64 -16.14 -22.89
CA TYR A 76 -3.23 -14.89 -22.28
C TYR A 76 -1.99 -14.33 -22.96
N LEU A 77 -2.07 -13.11 -23.48
CA LEU A 77 -0.92 -12.37 -24.00
C LEU A 77 -0.50 -11.30 -22.99
N HIS A 78 0.66 -11.48 -22.38
CA HIS A 78 1.28 -10.49 -21.51
C HIS A 78 2.27 -9.65 -22.29
N ILE A 79 2.02 -8.35 -22.38
CA ILE A 79 2.93 -7.41 -23.04
C ILE A 79 3.55 -6.52 -21.97
N VAL A 80 4.88 -6.53 -21.89
CA VAL A 80 5.65 -5.61 -21.05
C VAL A 80 5.78 -4.29 -21.82
N ILE A 81 5.27 -3.24 -21.20
CA ILE A 81 5.39 -1.86 -21.66
C ILE A 81 6.29 -1.09 -20.71
N GLN A 82 7.03 -0.13 -21.26
CA GLN A 82 7.90 0.78 -20.54
C GLN A 82 7.51 2.20 -20.88
N LYS A 83 7.49 3.08 -19.88
CA LYS A 83 7.27 4.52 -20.04
C LYS A 83 8.35 5.26 -19.28
N GLU A 84 8.99 6.22 -19.93
CA GLU A 84 9.86 7.16 -19.24
C GLU A 84 8.98 8.19 -18.53
N VAL A 85 9.25 8.41 -17.25
CA VAL A 85 8.51 9.36 -16.41
C VAL A 85 9.51 10.29 -15.77
N GLU A 86 9.37 11.58 -16.09
CA GLU A 86 10.10 12.65 -15.44
C GLU A 86 9.74 12.69 -13.95
N GLU A 87 10.74 12.82 -13.10
CA GLU A 87 10.49 13.02 -11.67
C GLU A 87 9.82 14.37 -11.44
N ARG A 88 8.83 14.39 -10.55
CA ARG A 88 8.13 15.62 -10.19
C ARG A 88 9.08 16.52 -9.41
N GLU A 89 9.29 17.73 -9.93
CA GLU A 89 9.97 18.79 -9.21
C GLU A 89 9.10 19.31 -8.06
N GLY A 90 9.77 19.82 -7.03
CA GLY A 90 9.12 20.40 -5.85
C GLY A 90 9.58 19.74 -4.56
N ASP A 91 9.15 20.34 -3.46
CA ASP A 91 9.68 20.09 -2.12
C ASP A 91 8.60 19.67 -1.11
N ARG A 92 7.37 19.46 -1.60
CA ARG A 92 6.21 19.09 -0.77
C ARG A 92 6.17 17.60 -0.48
N VAL A 93 5.97 17.28 0.80
CA VAL A 93 5.94 15.91 1.34
C VAL A 93 4.58 15.60 1.91
N LEU A 94 3.96 14.50 1.47
CA LEU A 94 2.81 13.89 2.13
C LEU A 94 3.29 12.83 3.13
N GLY A 95 3.03 13.01 4.42
CA GLY A 95 3.28 11.97 5.42
C GLY A 95 2.12 10.97 5.48
N VAL A 96 2.42 9.66 5.45
CA VAL A 96 1.41 8.59 5.49
C VAL A 96 1.75 7.59 6.60
N ASP A 97 0.88 7.52 7.61
CA ASP A 97 0.89 6.51 8.67
C ASP A 97 0.02 5.33 8.26
N LEU A 98 0.50 4.09 8.42
CA LEU A 98 -0.26 2.89 8.12
C LEU A 98 -0.67 2.20 9.42
N ASN A 99 -1.96 1.96 9.65
CA ASN A 99 -2.43 1.30 10.88
C ASN A 99 -3.66 0.38 10.66
N LEU A 100 -3.91 -0.54 11.61
CA LEU A 100 -4.90 -1.61 11.44
C LEU A 100 -6.34 -1.10 11.35
N LYS A 101 -6.67 -0.05 12.13
CA LYS A 101 -8.03 0.49 12.22
C LYS A 101 -8.33 1.36 11.00
N ASN A 102 -7.41 2.28 10.69
CA ASN A 102 -7.40 3.10 9.49
C ASN A 102 -6.20 2.66 8.65
N VAL A 103 -6.44 1.94 7.56
CA VAL A 103 -5.38 1.37 6.70
C VAL A 103 -4.29 2.38 6.37
N ALA A 104 -4.66 3.65 6.18
CA ALA A 104 -3.73 4.77 6.12
C ALA A 104 -4.33 6.05 6.71
N VAL A 105 -3.48 6.92 7.26
CA VAL A 105 -3.81 8.29 7.69
C VAL A 105 -2.74 9.25 7.16
N THR A 106 -3.16 10.39 6.59
CA THR A 106 -2.24 11.33 5.92
C THR A 106 -2.02 12.61 6.71
N SER A 107 -0.91 13.32 6.47
CA SER A 107 -0.59 14.61 7.10
C SER A 107 -1.54 15.74 6.68
N THR A 108 -2.26 15.56 5.58
CA THR A 108 -3.36 16.38 5.07
C THR A 108 -4.71 16.05 5.70
N GLY A 109 -4.77 15.06 6.60
CA GLY A 109 -5.95 14.74 7.39
C GLY A 109 -6.96 13.81 6.72
N SER A 110 -6.57 13.04 5.70
CA SER A 110 -7.41 11.98 5.14
C SER A 110 -7.24 10.70 5.93
N PHE A 111 -8.38 10.05 6.23
CA PHE A 111 -8.45 8.76 6.90
C PHE A 111 -8.98 7.72 5.91
N TYR A 112 -8.18 6.69 5.66
CA TYR A 112 -8.55 5.57 4.80
C TYR A 112 -9.03 4.43 5.68
N ASP A 113 -10.34 4.32 5.85
CA ASP A 113 -10.97 3.31 6.71
C ASP A 113 -10.60 1.88 6.28
N GLY A 114 -10.33 1.04 7.28
CA GLY A 114 -10.06 -0.39 7.12
C GLY A 114 -11.25 -1.29 7.37
N GLY A 115 -12.44 -0.74 7.65
CA GLY A 115 -13.63 -1.51 8.06
C GLY A 115 -14.01 -2.61 7.07
N GLU A 116 -14.10 -2.29 5.77
CA GLU A 116 -14.42 -3.28 4.73
C GLU A 116 -13.34 -4.38 4.65
N LEU A 117 -12.07 -3.98 4.65
CA LEU A 117 -10.94 -4.91 4.61
C LEU A 117 -10.95 -5.86 5.81
N LEU A 118 -11.11 -5.31 7.02
CA LEU A 118 -11.17 -6.05 8.28
C LEU A 118 -12.38 -6.97 8.33
N TRP A 119 -13.55 -6.49 7.90
CA TRP A 119 -14.76 -7.29 7.81
C TRP A 119 -14.55 -8.48 6.87
N GLY A 120 -13.98 -8.25 5.69
CA GLY A 120 -13.74 -9.30 4.71
C GLY A 120 -12.73 -10.33 5.20
N GLN A 121 -11.60 -9.92 5.78
CA GLN A 121 -10.63 -10.83 6.40
C GLN A 121 -11.29 -11.70 7.47
N ASN A 122 -12.08 -11.09 8.38
CA ASN A 122 -12.80 -11.84 9.41
C ASN A 122 -13.86 -12.79 8.82
N HIS A 123 -14.56 -12.37 7.77
CA HIS A 123 -15.54 -13.21 7.08
C HIS A 123 -14.87 -14.44 6.47
N TYR A 124 -13.83 -14.25 5.64
CA TYR A 124 -13.13 -15.35 4.98
C TYR A 124 -12.43 -16.27 6.00
N PHE A 125 -11.89 -15.73 7.09
CA PHE A 125 -11.33 -16.53 8.18
C PHE A 125 -12.39 -17.45 8.80
N ARG A 126 -13.57 -16.93 9.17
CA ARG A 126 -14.67 -17.74 9.74
C ARG A 126 -15.14 -18.81 8.77
N VAL A 127 -15.34 -18.46 7.50
CA VAL A 127 -15.76 -19.40 6.47
C VAL A 127 -14.74 -20.52 6.28
N ARG A 128 -13.45 -20.17 6.19
CA ARG A 128 -12.36 -21.13 6.03
C ARG A 128 -12.28 -22.08 7.21
N ARG A 129 -12.33 -21.56 8.44
CA ARG A 129 -12.31 -22.35 9.67
C ARG A 129 -13.48 -23.33 9.72
N SER A 130 -14.70 -22.86 9.46
CA SER A 130 -15.89 -23.73 9.45
C SER A 130 -15.80 -24.86 8.41
N LEU A 131 -15.24 -24.62 7.23
CA LEU A 131 -15.06 -25.64 6.21
C LEU A 131 -13.92 -26.61 6.55
N GLN A 132 -12.84 -26.13 7.16
CA GLN A 132 -11.74 -26.96 7.64
C GLN A 132 -12.21 -27.91 8.75
N ASP A 133 -12.97 -27.40 9.73
CA ASP A 133 -13.51 -28.18 10.84
C ASP A 133 -14.45 -29.30 10.36
N LYS A 134 -15.23 -29.06 9.29
CA LYS A 134 -16.12 -30.07 8.70
C LYS A 134 -15.37 -31.24 8.04
N GLY A 135 -14.20 -31.00 7.44
CA GLY A 135 -13.33 -32.04 6.87
C GLY A 135 -13.89 -32.86 5.70
N THR A 136 -15.15 -32.67 5.28
CA THR A 136 -15.82 -33.49 4.26
C THR A 136 -15.26 -33.24 2.85
N ARG A 137 -15.51 -34.18 1.92
CA ARG A 137 -15.15 -34.01 0.50
C ARG A 137 -15.77 -32.74 -0.10
N SER A 138 -17.02 -32.45 0.22
CA SER A 138 -17.70 -31.23 -0.23
C SER A 138 -17.09 -29.96 0.38
N ALA A 139 -16.67 -30.00 1.66
CA ALA A 139 -15.98 -28.89 2.30
C ALA A 139 -14.61 -28.62 1.67
N LYS A 140 -13.85 -29.67 1.34
CA LYS A 140 -12.57 -29.55 0.60
C LYS A 140 -12.77 -28.95 -0.79
N GLN A 141 -13.81 -29.34 -1.51
CA GLN A 141 -14.16 -28.74 -2.81
C GLN A 141 -14.59 -27.26 -2.66
N ALA A 142 -15.33 -26.92 -1.60
CA ALA A 142 -15.70 -25.54 -1.33
C ALA A 142 -14.47 -24.67 -0.98
N LEU A 143 -13.53 -25.19 -0.20
CA LEU A 143 -12.23 -24.54 0.07
C LEU A 143 -11.44 -24.28 -1.22
N ALA A 144 -11.40 -25.26 -2.13
CA ALA A 144 -10.75 -25.08 -3.43
C ALA A 144 -11.42 -23.96 -4.26
N ARG A 145 -12.76 -23.88 -4.27
CA ARG A 145 -13.52 -22.81 -4.95
C ARG A 145 -13.36 -21.42 -4.30
N LEU A 146 -13.16 -21.39 -2.98
CA LEU A 146 -12.87 -20.16 -2.22
C LEU A 146 -11.43 -19.70 -2.38
N SER A 147 -10.53 -20.59 -2.80
CA SER A 147 -9.12 -20.28 -2.98
C SER A 147 -8.90 -19.03 -3.82
N GLY A 148 -8.10 -18.11 -3.31
CA GLY A 148 -7.78 -16.84 -3.96
C GLY A 148 -8.89 -15.78 -3.98
N ARG A 149 -10.14 -16.07 -3.57
CA ARG A 149 -11.20 -15.05 -3.49
C ARG A 149 -10.88 -13.97 -2.46
N GLU A 150 -10.45 -14.40 -1.28
CA GLU A 150 -10.00 -13.51 -0.21
C GLU A 150 -8.83 -12.64 -0.65
N ASN A 151 -7.84 -13.23 -1.33
CA ASN A 151 -6.71 -12.48 -1.85
C ASN A 151 -7.15 -11.41 -2.85
N ARG A 152 -8.05 -11.74 -3.79
CA ARG A 152 -8.61 -10.77 -4.73
C ARG A 152 -9.35 -9.63 -4.05
N PHE A 153 -10.16 -9.96 -3.03
CA PHE A 153 -10.87 -8.96 -2.23
C PHE A 153 -9.89 -8.02 -1.52
N VAL A 154 -8.89 -8.57 -0.82
CA VAL A 154 -7.86 -7.78 -0.13
C VAL A 154 -7.11 -6.88 -1.11
N LEU A 155 -6.65 -7.43 -2.24
CA LEU A 155 -5.93 -6.67 -3.25
C LEU A 155 -6.78 -5.56 -3.87
N ASP A 156 -8.07 -5.78 -4.11
CA ASP A 156 -8.98 -4.75 -4.63
C ASP A 156 -9.13 -3.57 -3.66
N CYS A 157 -9.31 -3.85 -2.36
CA CYS A 157 -9.33 -2.82 -1.33
C CYS A 157 -8.00 -2.04 -1.30
N LEU A 158 -6.85 -2.74 -1.29
CA LEU A 158 -5.52 -2.12 -1.26
C LEU A 158 -5.26 -1.28 -2.52
N HIS A 159 -5.70 -1.73 -3.69
CA HIS A 159 -5.61 -0.97 -4.93
C HIS A 159 -6.43 0.31 -4.88
N THR A 160 -7.61 0.26 -4.27
CA THR A 160 -8.45 1.46 -4.12
C THR A 160 -7.80 2.46 -3.19
N ILE A 161 -7.28 2.02 -2.05
CA ILE A 161 -6.63 2.89 -1.06
C ILE A 161 -5.34 3.50 -1.63
N SER A 162 -4.44 2.68 -2.19
CA SER A 162 -3.19 3.18 -2.78
C SER A 162 -3.41 4.18 -3.91
N ARG A 163 -4.46 4.00 -4.74
CA ARG A 163 -4.81 4.96 -5.79
C ARG A 163 -5.23 6.30 -5.19
N ARG A 164 -6.11 6.29 -4.19
CA ARG A 164 -6.59 7.50 -3.53
C ARG A 164 -5.46 8.27 -2.82
N ILE A 165 -4.52 7.57 -2.17
CA ILE A 165 -3.34 8.19 -1.55
C ILE A 165 -2.50 8.93 -2.60
N VAL A 166 -2.25 8.30 -3.75
CA VAL A 166 -1.47 8.93 -4.84
C VAL A 166 -2.23 10.10 -5.47
N GLU A 167 -3.55 9.98 -5.66
CA GLU A 167 -4.39 11.10 -6.12
C GLU A 167 -4.42 12.26 -5.14
N GLU A 168 -4.41 11.98 -3.83
CA GLU A 168 -4.29 12.98 -2.79
C GLU A 168 -2.93 13.69 -2.84
N ALA A 169 -1.84 12.94 -2.96
CA ALA A 169 -0.50 13.53 -3.12
C ALA A 169 -0.45 14.46 -4.34
N ARG A 170 -1.07 14.08 -5.46
CA ARG A 170 -1.19 14.94 -6.64
C ARG A 170 -2.02 16.19 -6.38
N ARG A 171 -3.14 16.07 -5.66
CA ARG A 171 -4.02 17.21 -5.34
C ARG A 171 -3.31 18.29 -4.52
N TYR A 172 -2.48 17.88 -3.58
CA TYR A 172 -1.69 18.79 -2.74
C TYR A 172 -0.34 19.18 -3.35
N ASP A 173 -0.11 18.77 -4.60
CA ASP A 173 1.11 19.01 -5.35
C ASP A 173 2.38 18.49 -4.68
N CYS A 174 2.28 17.34 -4.03
CA CYS A 174 3.42 16.68 -3.40
C CYS A 174 4.33 16.05 -4.45
N SER A 175 5.63 16.28 -4.30
CA SER A 175 6.69 15.58 -5.06
C SER A 175 7.15 14.31 -4.34
N HIS A 176 6.92 14.22 -3.02
CA HIS A 176 7.30 13.07 -2.21
C HIS A 176 6.15 12.57 -1.33
N ILE A 177 6.14 11.27 -1.08
CA ILE A 177 5.32 10.60 -0.07
C ILE A 177 6.27 9.95 0.93
N ALA A 178 6.19 10.34 2.19
CA ALA A 178 6.91 9.67 3.27
C ALA A 178 6.02 8.57 3.86
N VAL A 179 6.52 7.34 3.89
CA VAL A 179 5.87 6.18 4.53
C VAL A 179 6.79 5.58 5.58
N GLU A 180 6.24 4.91 6.59
CA GLU A 180 7.08 4.23 7.57
C GLU A 180 7.86 3.04 7.01
N ASP A 181 9.11 2.86 7.43
CA ASP A 181 9.87 1.64 7.17
C ASP A 181 9.32 0.47 8.02
N LEU A 182 8.64 -0.45 7.34
CA LEU A 182 8.00 -1.61 7.96
C LEU A 182 8.87 -2.87 7.95
N THR A 183 10.16 -2.76 7.63
CA THR A 183 11.09 -3.90 7.54
C THR A 183 11.13 -4.75 8.80
N HIS A 184 10.93 -4.16 9.98
CA HIS A 184 10.97 -4.85 11.27
C HIS A 184 9.63 -5.02 11.98
N ILE A 185 8.50 -4.78 11.30
CA ILE A 185 7.18 -4.86 11.94
C ILE A 185 6.91 -6.23 12.58
N ARG A 186 7.36 -7.32 11.94
CA ARG A 186 7.17 -8.69 12.45
C ARG A 186 7.80 -8.94 13.82
N LYS A 187 8.95 -8.33 14.13
CA LYS A 187 9.61 -8.46 15.44
C LYS A 187 8.89 -7.68 16.53
N ARG A 188 8.28 -6.53 16.17
CA ARG A 188 7.46 -5.74 17.09
C ARG A 188 6.14 -6.44 17.42
N MET A 189 5.72 -7.39 16.58
CA MET A 189 4.44 -8.07 16.72
C MET A 189 4.44 -9.16 17.77
N ASP A 190 5.60 -9.63 18.26
CA ASP A 190 5.68 -10.72 19.24
C ASP A 190 4.91 -10.40 20.53
N ALA A 191 4.77 -9.12 20.87
CA ALA A 191 4.04 -8.63 22.04
C ALA A 191 2.51 -8.57 21.88
N TYR A 192 1.96 -8.74 20.67
CA TYR A 192 0.51 -8.71 20.44
C TYR A 192 -0.15 -10.07 20.65
N ASP A 193 -1.45 -10.06 20.95
CA ASP A 193 -2.29 -11.26 20.98
C ASP A 193 -2.39 -11.93 19.59
N ASP A 194 -2.68 -13.23 19.57
CA ASP A 194 -2.76 -14.06 18.36
C ASP A 194 -3.81 -13.56 17.37
N GLN A 195 -4.89 -12.92 17.84
CA GLN A 195 -5.87 -12.30 16.96
C GLN A 195 -5.28 -11.13 16.18
N LEU A 196 -4.61 -10.21 16.88
CA LEU A 196 -3.94 -9.05 16.29
C LEU A 196 -2.79 -9.48 15.38
N LYS A 197 -1.99 -10.46 15.82
CA LYS A 197 -0.93 -11.07 14.99
C LYS A 197 -1.51 -11.60 13.68
N ARG A 198 -2.61 -12.37 13.71
CA ARG A 198 -3.26 -12.87 12.49
C ARG A 198 -3.77 -11.75 11.59
N GLN A 199 -4.45 -10.74 12.15
CA GLN A 199 -4.96 -9.62 11.36
C GLN A 199 -3.81 -8.87 10.69
N MET A 200 -2.72 -8.60 11.41
CA MET A 200 -1.51 -7.98 10.87
C MET A 200 -0.71 -8.89 9.91
N HIS A 201 -0.70 -10.20 10.10
CA HIS A 201 -0.03 -11.16 9.21
C HIS A 201 -0.81 -11.42 7.91
N GLN A 202 -2.15 -11.36 7.98
CA GLN A 202 -3.02 -11.39 6.80
C GLN A 202 -3.05 -10.05 6.08
N TRP A 203 -2.65 -8.99 6.78
CA TRP A 203 -2.52 -7.68 6.21
C TRP A 203 -1.17 -7.51 5.51
N ALA A 204 -1.22 -6.98 4.29
CA ALA A 204 -0.05 -6.80 3.47
C ALA A 204 0.31 -5.30 3.42
N PHE A 205 0.74 -4.74 4.56
CA PHE A 205 1.29 -3.38 4.60
C PHE A 205 2.33 -3.13 3.51
N ARG A 206 3.22 -4.11 3.33
CA ARG A 206 4.23 -4.10 2.27
C ARG A 206 3.59 -4.05 0.89
N GLU A 207 2.53 -4.80 0.66
CA GLU A 207 1.79 -4.78 -0.60
C GLU A 207 1.17 -3.40 -0.84
N LEU A 208 0.58 -2.78 0.20
CA LEU A 208 0.07 -1.42 0.09
C LEU A 208 1.17 -0.42 -0.25
N GLN A 209 2.33 -0.51 0.40
CA GLN A 209 3.49 0.34 0.12
C GLN A 209 4.01 0.14 -1.31
N GLU A 210 4.15 -1.11 -1.75
CA GLU A 210 4.51 -1.44 -3.14
C GLU A 210 3.48 -0.87 -4.12
N MET A 211 2.19 -0.97 -3.79
CA MET A 211 1.11 -0.40 -4.59
C MET A 211 1.13 1.13 -4.66
N ILE A 212 1.45 1.80 -3.55
CA ILE A 212 1.64 3.26 -3.53
C ILE A 212 2.84 3.61 -4.40
N ARG A 213 3.99 2.94 -4.23
CA ARG A 213 5.23 3.18 -5.00
C ARG A 213 5.00 3.09 -6.49
N TRP A 214 4.49 1.96 -6.99
CA TRP A 214 4.36 1.80 -8.44
C TRP A 214 3.35 2.77 -9.06
N LYS A 215 2.30 3.15 -8.32
CA LYS A 215 1.32 4.15 -8.77
C LYS A 215 1.87 5.57 -8.71
N ALA A 216 2.65 5.90 -7.69
CA ALA A 216 3.27 7.20 -7.50
C ALA A 216 4.30 7.51 -8.59
N ILE A 217 5.11 6.52 -8.97
CA ILE A 217 6.11 6.66 -10.04
C ILE A 217 5.46 7.08 -11.36
N ALA A 218 4.24 6.60 -11.67
CA ALA A 218 3.52 7.00 -12.89
C ALA A 218 3.20 8.50 -12.96
N TYR A 219 3.36 9.23 -11.85
CA TYR A 219 3.17 10.68 -11.75
C TYR A 219 4.45 11.42 -11.34
N GLY A 220 5.60 10.75 -11.40
CA GLY A 220 6.90 11.30 -10.99
C GLY A 220 7.04 11.50 -9.48
N ILE A 221 6.11 11.01 -8.66
CA ILE A 221 6.12 11.20 -7.21
C ILE A 221 7.04 10.16 -6.56
N ARG A 222 8.03 10.62 -5.81
CA ARG A 222 8.96 9.77 -5.05
C ARG A 222 8.30 9.26 -3.78
N VAL A 223 8.59 8.02 -3.40
CA VAL A 223 8.07 7.43 -2.16
C VAL A 223 9.24 6.98 -1.32
N GLU A 224 9.34 7.54 -0.12
CA GLU A 224 10.51 7.44 0.74
C GLU A 224 10.15 6.75 2.05
N ASP A 225 10.99 5.79 2.44
CA ASP A 225 10.84 5.08 3.71
C ASP A 225 11.53 5.88 4.84
N VAL A 226 10.81 6.12 5.93
CA VAL A 226 11.34 6.77 7.12
C VAL A 226 11.26 5.86 8.33
N ASN A 227 12.25 5.94 9.23
CA ASN A 227 12.24 5.15 10.45
C ASN A 227 10.98 5.44 11.28
N PRO A 228 10.13 4.44 11.62
CA PRO A 228 8.92 4.64 12.40
C PRO A 228 9.15 4.76 13.91
N ALA A 229 10.35 4.51 14.43
CA ALA A 229 10.61 4.45 15.87
C ALA A 229 10.07 5.68 16.61
N PHE A 230 9.23 5.49 17.62
CA PHE A 230 8.62 6.56 18.43
C PHE A 230 7.69 7.54 17.69
N SER A 231 7.25 7.27 16.45
CA SER A 231 6.34 8.17 15.71
C SER A 231 5.03 8.45 16.45
N SER A 232 4.55 7.47 17.21
CA SER A 232 3.37 7.55 18.06
C SER A 232 3.58 8.30 19.38
N GLN A 233 4.82 8.61 19.76
CA GLN A 233 5.20 9.25 21.03
C GLN A 233 5.76 10.67 20.82
N THR A 234 6.24 10.97 19.62
CA THR A 234 6.77 12.28 19.26
C THR A 234 5.64 13.24 18.88
N CYS A 235 5.61 14.42 19.49
CA CYS A 235 4.70 15.51 19.15
C CYS A 235 5.08 16.12 17.80
N SER A 236 4.14 16.11 16.85
CA SER A 236 4.35 16.74 15.54
C SER A 236 4.42 18.27 15.60
N LYS A 237 4.01 18.91 16.70
CA LYS A 237 4.08 20.37 16.88
C LYS A 237 5.44 20.81 17.44
N CYS A 238 5.85 20.30 18.60
CA CYS A 238 7.07 20.76 19.30
C CYS A 238 8.25 19.76 19.28
N GLY A 239 8.04 18.53 18.83
CA GLY A 239 9.08 17.49 18.82
C GLY A 239 9.26 16.72 20.13
N HIS A 240 8.56 17.09 21.22
CA HIS A 240 8.63 16.36 22.49
C HIS A 240 8.32 14.88 22.30
N GLN A 241 9.18 14.01 22.82
CA GLN A 241 8.96 12.56 22.76
C GLN A 241 8.71 12.02 24.17
N SER A 242 7.48 11.55 24.40
CA SER A 242 7.11 10.89 25.66
C SER A 242 6.17 9.71 25.38
N SER A 243 6.37 8.61 26.10
CA SER A 243 5.48 7.45 26.08
C SER A 243 4.09 7.76 26.63
N THR A 244 3.93 8.84 27.41
CA THR A 244 2.65 9.28 27.97
C THR A 244 1.87 10.22 27.04
N ASN A 245 2.44 10.62 25.90
CA ASN A 245 1.75 11.51 24.96
C ASN A 245 0.57 10.85 24.23
N ARG A 246 0.46 9.52 24.26
CA ARG A 246 -0.60 8.78 23.57
C ARG A 246 -1.35 7.88 24.54
N SER A 247 -2.66 8.08 24.63
CA SER A 247 -3.56 7.28 25.46
C SER A 247 -3.94 5.97 24.78
N SER A 248 -4.49 5.04 25.56
CA SER A 248 -4.89 3.70 25.11
C SER A 248 -6.08 3.71 24.14
N ASP A 249 -6.91 4.75 24.15
CA ASP A 249 -8.02 4.96 23.22
C ASP A 249 -7.58 5.54 21.85
N GLY A 250 -6.30 5.94 21.74
CA GLY A 250 -5.68 6.41 20.51
C GLY A 250 -5.60 7.94 20.37
N TRP A 251 -6.06 8.71 21.35
CA TRP A 251 -5.86 10.16 21.40
C TRP A 251 -4.39 10.50 21.68
N PHE A 252 -3.95 11.67 21.20
CA PHE A 252 -2.62 12.19 21.45
C PHE A 252 -2.73 13.57 22.11
N GLU A 253 -2.06 13.72 23.25
CA GLU A 253 -1.92 14.97 24.00
C GLU A 253 -0.46 15.14 24.40
N CYS A 254 0.18 16.19 23.90
CA CYS A 254 1.56 16.47 24.26
C CYS A 254 1.66 17.08 25.67
N ASN A 255 2.32 16.36 26.58
CA ASN A 255 2.53 16.80 27.96
C ASN A 255 3.47 18.02 28.13
N GLU A 256 4.16 18.46 27.06
CA GLU A 256 5.05 19.63 27.07
C GLU A 256 4.38 20.89 26.50
N CYS A 257 3.62 20.76 25.41
CA CYS A 257 3.03 21.93 24.72
C CYS A 257 1.50 21.94 24.65
N GLY A 258 0.81 20.96 25.25
CA GLY A 258 -0.65 20.85 25.28
C GLY A 258 -1.30 20.61 23.91
N TYR A 259 -0.52 20.15 22.92
CA TYR A 259 -1.05 19.89 21.58
C TYR A 259 -1.84 18.59 21.52
N GLU A 260 -3.10 18.69 21.08
CA GLU A 260 -4.07 17.59 21.08
C GLU A 260 -4.64 17.30 19.69
N VAL A 261 -4.60 16.03 19.27
CA VAL A 261 -5.17 15.52 18.02
C VAL A 261 -5.37 13.99 18.07
N ASP A 262 -6.02 13.42 17.05
CA ASP A 262 -5.95 11.97 16.79
C ASP A 262 -4.50 11.49 16.67
N GLY A 263 -4.14 10.40 17.36
CA GLY A 263 -2.78 9.93 17.44
C GLY A 263 -2.20 9.40 16.13
N ASN A 264 -3.03 8.89 15.21
CA ASN A 264 -2.56 8.48 13.88
C ASN A 264 -2.34 9.70 12.98
N TYR A 265 -3.15 10.74 13.14
CA TYR A 265 -2.92 12.02 12.46
C TYR A 265 -1.66 12.76 12.98
N ASN A 266 -1.36 12.65 14.28
CA ASN A 266 -0.06 13.10 14.79
C ASN A 266 1.09 12.28 14.18
N ALA A 267 0.96 10.95 14.14
CA ALA A 267 1.98 10.06 13.59
C ALA A 267 2.25 10.34 12.10
N SER A 268 1.22 10.57 11.28
CA SER A 268 1.37 10.88 9.85
C SER A 268 2.17 12.16 9.62
N LYS A 269 1.93 13.21 10.44
CA LYS A 269 2.73 14.44 10.42
C LYS A 269 4.16 14.21 10.87
N THR A 270 4.37 13.42 11.92
CA THR A 270 5.71 13.05 12.40
C THR A 270 6.48 12.27 11.33
N ILE A 271 5.85 11.35 10.60
CA ILE A 271 6.45 10.61 9.48
C ILE A 271 6.92 11.57 8.39
N GLY A 272 6.07 12.50 7.95
CA GLY A 272 6.46 13.51 6.95
C GLY A 272 7.59 14.41 7.44
N LYS A 273 7.52 14.90 8.69
CA LYS A 273 8.60 15.71 9.30
C LYS A 273 9.93 14.96 9.37
N ARG A 274 9.92 13.65 9.60
CA ARG A 274 11.17 12.85 9.65
C ARG A 274 11.90 12.82 8.33
N LEU A 275 11.17 12.76 7.21
CA LEU A 275 11.80 12.85 5.89
C LEU A 275 12.51 14.20 5.73
N LEU A 276 11.83 15.29 6.11
CA LEU A 276 12.37 16.64 6.09
C LEU A 276 13.58 16.78 7.03
N SER A 277 13.56 16.12 8.20
CA SER A 277 14.62 16.20 9.20
C SER A 277 15.84 15.32 8.91
N LEU A 278 15.87 14.58 7.80
CA LEU A 278 17.07 13.83 7.41
C LEU A 278 18.25 14.81 7.19
N PRO A 279 19.49 14.41 7.52
CA PRO A 279 20.69 15.19 7.16
C PRO A 279 20.78 15.40 5.65
N GLU A 280 21.39 16.49 5.17
CA GLU A 280 21.48 16.85 3.74
C GLU A 280 21.94 15.68 2.85
N GLY A 281 22.97 14.93 3.26
CA GLY A 281 23.47 13.78 2.49
C GLY A 281 22.56 12.54 2.47
N LYS A 282 21.44 12.56 3.21
CA LYS A 282 20.42 11.51 3.24
C LYS A 282 19.06 11.99 2.74
N ARG A 283 18.91 13.29 2.43
CA ARG A 283 17.65 13.80 1.88
C ARG A 283 17.52 13.38 0.41
N PRO A 284 16.31 13.01 -0.04
CA PRO A 284 16.03 12.81 -1.46
C PRO A 284 16.38 14.07 -2.27
N SER A 285 16.79 13.86 -3.51
CA SER A 285 17.09 14.95 -4.45
C SER A 285 15.88 15.86 -4.66
N GLY A 286 16.14 17.17 -4.76
CA GLY A 286 15.10 18.18 -5.01
C GLY A 286 14.24 18.54 -3.79
N LEU A 287 14.43 17.90 -2.63
CA LEU A 287 13.62 18.18 -1.44
C LEU A 287 14.03 19.48 -0.72
N GLY A 288 15.30 19.88 -0.78
CA GLY A 288 15.79 21.14 -0.17
C GLY A 288 15.40 21.27 1.31
N ASP A 289 14.87 22.44 1.68
CA ASP A 289 14.33 22.71 3.03
C ASP A 289 12.92 22.15 3.27
N GLY A 290 12.21 21.84 2.18
CA GLY A 290 11.00 21.02 2.13
C GLY A 290 9.80 21.46 2.98
N HIS A 291 8.63 21.09 2.51
CA HIS A 291 7.37 21.51 3.09
C HIS A 291 6.50 20.29 3.39
N LEU A 292 6.04 20.14 4.63
CA LEU A 292 5.03 19.14 4.97
C LEU A 292 3.67 19.61 4.46
N ALA A 293 3.02 18.82 3.61
CA ALA A 293 1.66 19.08 3.17
C ALA A 293 0.67 18.80 4.31
N LEU A 294 -0.15 19.81 4.63
CA LEU A 294 -1.27 19.75 5.56
C LEU A 294 -2.58 20.04 4.81
N LYS A 295 -3.73 19.91 5.49
CA LYS A 295 -5.05 20.10 4.88
C LYS A 295 -5.25 21.49 4.28
N SER A 296 -4.82 22.51 5.01
CA SER A 296 -5.09 23.93 4.72
C SER A 296 -3.87 24.69 4.20
N GLY A 297 -2.71 24.02 4.09
CA GLY A 297 -1.47 24.67 3.70
C GLY A 297 -0.27 23.74 3.84
N THR A 298 0.91 24.34 3.89
CA THR A 298 2.18 23.65 4.07
C THR A 298 2.92 24.15 5.31
N LEU A 299 3.82 23.33 5.85
CA LEU A 299 4.58 23.63 7.06
C LEU A 299 6.07 23.29 6.90
N THR A 300 6.95 24.23 7.17
CA THR A 300 8.41 24.00 7.21
C THR A 300 8.82 23.34 8.53
N LEU A 301 10.05 22.83 8.62
CA LEU A 301 10.60 22.34 9.89
C LEU A 301 10.74 23.42 10.96
N ASN A 302 10.99 24.66 10.55
CA ASN A 302 11.13 25.80 11.45
C ASN A 302 9.78 26.29 12.02
N GLY A 303 8.67 25.75 11.49
CA GLY A 303 7.32 26.08 11.93
C GLY A 303 6.62 27.15 11.09
N ASP A 304 7.22 27.57 9.97
CA ASP A 304 6.61 28.52 9.05
C ASP A 304 5.46 27.84 8.30
N TYR A 305 4.27 28.43 8.41
CA TYR A 305 3.06 27.92 7.80
C TYR A 305 2.65 28.80 6.62
N THR A 306 2.36 28.17 5.48
CA THR A 306 1.83 28.84 4.28
C THR A 306 0.48 28.25 3.93
N ALA A 307 -0.59 29.04 3.96
CA ALA A 307 -1.92 28.56 3.55
C ALA A 307 -1.96 28.28 2.04
N TYR A 308 -2.78 27.31 1.61
CA TYR A 308 -3.11 27.20 0.19
C TYR A 308 -3.99 28.39 -0.23
N ASP A 309 -3.79 28.89 -1.45
CA ASP A 309 -4.67 29.90 -2.02
C ASP A 309 -6.09 29.34 -2.08
N THR A 310 -7.05 30.03 -1.44
CA THR A 310 -8.47 29.67 -1.43
C THR A 310 -9.13 30.01 -2.77
N VAL A 311 -8.63 29.44 -3.87
CA VAL A 311 -9.25 29.56 -5.19
C VAL A 311 -9.50 28.14 -5.70
N SER A 312 -10.80 27.79 -5.76
CA SER A 312 -11.36 26.53 -6.28
C SER A 312 -11.40 25.32 -5.32
N ALA A 313 -12.11 25.47 -4.20
CA ALA A 313 -12.69 24.35 -3.47
C ALA A 313 -14.22 24.52 -3.31
N GLU A 314 -14.91 24.86 -4.40
CA GLU A 314 -16.34 24.58 -4.52
C GLU A 314 -16.49 23.32 -5.37
N GLY A 315 -16.81 22.21 -4.70
CA GLY A 315 -17.03 20.91 -5.35
C GLY A 315 -17.24 19.83 -4.31
N GLU A 316 -18.52 19.56 -4.02
CA GLU A 316 -19.06 18.40 -3.31
C GLU A 316 -19.12 18.46 -1.77
N SER A 317 -20.08 19.23 -1.27
CA SER A 317 -20.78 18.90 -0.02
C SER A 317 -22.30 19.03 -0.18
N HIS A 318 -22.92 18.05 -0.83
CA HIS A 318 -24.35 17.75 -0.62
C HIS A 318 -24.58 16.25 -0.78
N ALA A 319 -24.24 15.49 0.27
CA ALA A 319 -24.90 14.22 0.52
C ALA A 319 -26.25 14.54 1.16
N GLN A 320 -27.31 14.45 0.36
CA GLN A 320 -28.69 14.47 0.83
C GLN A 320 -28.90 13.30 1.80
N ALA A 321 -29.33 13.62 3.01
CA ALA A 321 -29.92 12.66 3.92
C ALA A 321 -31.28 12.25 3.34
N HIS A 322 -31.41 10.98 2.94
CA HIS A 322 -32.71 10.35 2.78
C HIS A 322 -33.23 9.97 4.16
N GLY A 323 -34.21 10.73 4.63
CA GLY A 323 -35.29 10.28 5.50
C GLY A 323 -36.59 10.35 4.72
#